data_AF-A0A7S3LQK2-F1
#
_entry.id   AF-A0A7S3LQK2-F1
#
_cell.length_a   1.000
_cell.length_b   1.000
_cell.length_c   1.000
_cell.angle_alpha   90.00
_cell.angle_beta   90.00
_cell.angle_gamma   90.00
#
_symmetry.space_group_name_H-M   'P 1'
#
loop_
_entity.id
_entity.type
_entity.pdbx_description
1 polymer ?
#
loop_
_entity_poly.entity_id
_entity_poly.type
_entity_poly.pdbx_seq_one_letter_code
_entity_poly.pdbx_strand_id
1 'polypeptide(L)'
;MWGTGILSFIWFVGLGFALLARSFAVTDSLEVIQEDSRCTAAAMGYPRHYVAAYVESKDVVIDGRIDDSAWSKVPWSATFVDIQGDSLEPRPRFSTRVKMLWTRTHLLIGAHLEEPDIWANQTDHNSVIFKDNDFEVFVDPGK
;
A
#
# COMPACT_ATOMS: atom_id res chain seq x y z
N MET A 1 24.90 -26.01 3.78
CA MET A 1 26.06 -25.60 4.59
C MET A 1 25.85 -24.16 4.99
N TRP A 2 25.81 -23.93 6.30
CA TRP A 2 25.67 -22.63 6.95
C TRP A 2 27.00 -21.87 6.96
N GLY A 3 26.93 -20.54 7.10
CA GLY A 3 28.08 -19.68 7.38
C GLY A 3 27.66 -18.51 8.27
N THR A 4 27.52 -18.78 9.56
CA THR A 4 27.43 -17.79 10.64
C THR A 4 28.81 -17.19 10.90
N GLY A 5 28.92 -15.86 10.96
CA GLY A 5 30.11 -15.15 11.43
C GLY A 5 29.97 -14.77 12.90
N ILE A 6 30.84 -15.33 13.73
CA ILE A 6 31.04 -14.99 15.15
C ILE A 6 32.28 -14.09 15.23
N LEU A 7 32.26 -13.10 16.12
CA LEU A 7 33.46 -12.56 16.77
C LEU A 7 33.25 -12.61 18.29
N SER A 8 33.96 -13.54 18.92
CA SER A 8 34.12 -13.69 20.38
C SER A 8 35.32 -12.82 20.85
N PHE A 9 35.73 -12.60 22.10
CA PHE A 9 35.51 -13.10 23.47
C PHE A 9 36.05 -12.00 24.43
N ILE A 10 35.65 -11.98 25.71
CA ILE A 10 36.57 -11.97 26.89
C ILE A 10 35.76 -12.31 28.16
N TRP A 11 36.35 -13.18 28.98
CA TRP A 11 35.89 -13.70 30.27
C TRP A 11 36.36 -12.84 31.47
N PHE A 12 35.66 -12.85 32.62
CA PHE A 12 36.14 -13.31 33.95
C PHE A 12 35.15 -13.04 35.13
N VAL A 13 34.74 -14.13 35.78
CA VAL A 13 34.55 -14.49 37.21
C VAL A 13 34.50 -13.42 38.34
N GLY A 14 33.46 -13.48 39.20
CA GLY A 14 33.62 -13.56 40.68
C GLY A 14 33.41 -12.33 41.59
N LEU A 15 32.48 -12.49 42.56
CA LEU A 15 32.39 -11.91 43.92
C LEU A 15 32.39 -10.37 44.14
N GLY A 16 31.19 -9.85 44.43
CA GLY A 16 30.89 -8.97 45.57
C GLY A 16 31.46 -7.54 45.61
N PHE A 17 30.60 -6.53 45.43
CA PHE A 17 30.45 -5.37 46.34
C PHE A 17 29.14 -4.66 46.00
N ALA A 18 28.34 -4.34 47.02
CA ALA A 18 27.12 -3.55 46.88
C ALA A 18 27.46 -2.07 46.80
N LEU A 19 26.86 -1.32 45.87
CA LEU A 19 26.56 0.09 46.10
C LEU A 19 25.32 0.53 45.30
N LEU A 20 24.28 0.80 46.08
CA LEU A 20 23.16 1.73 45.91
C LEU A 20 23.07 2.51 44.58
N ALA A 21 21.96 2.37 43.84
CA ALA A 21 21.09 3.49 43.49
C ALA A 21 19.84 3.06 42.70
N ARG A 22 18.69 3.31 43.35
CA ARG A 22 17.39 3.75 42.82
C ARG A 22 16.77 2.97 41.65
N SER A 23 15.72 2.23 41.99
CA SER A 23 14.61 1.95 41.08
C SER A 23 14.17 3.24 40.40
N PHE A 24 14.25 3.29 39.08
CA PHE A 24 13.49 4.25 38.30
C PHE A 24 12.33 3.48 37.68
N ALA A 25 11.16 3.59 38.31
CA ALA A 25 9.93 3.44 37.58
C ALA A 25 9.89 4.60 36.58
N VAL A 26 9.84 4.30 35.28
CA VAL A 26 9.43 5.30 34.30
C VAL A 26 7.93 5.44 34.48
N THR A 27 7.56 6.34 35.39
CA THR A 27 6.25 6.99 35.38
C THR A 27 6.39 8.30 34.64
N ASP A 28 5.45 8.50 33.73
CA ASP A 28 4.89 9.79 33.34
C ASP A 28 5.79 10.72 32.52
N SER A 29 5.56 10.71 31.21
CA SER A 29 4.97 11.89 30.57
C SER A 29 4.59 11.54 29.13
N LEU A 30 3.28 11.60 28.84
CA LEU A 30 2.85 11.89 27.47
C LEU A 30 3.24 13.34 27.21
N GLU A 31 4.47 13.59 26.79
CA GLU A 31 4.78 14.85 26.12
C GLU A 31 4.07 14.83 24.76
N VAL A 32 2.88 15.43 24.76
CA VAL A 32 2.22 15.90 23.55
C VAL A 32 3.23 16.76 22.83
N ILE A 33 3.74 16.28 21.69
CA ILE A 33 4.48 17.11 20.76
C ILE A 33 3.49 18.19 20.34
N GLN A 34 3.76 19.42 20.80
CA GLN A 34 2.97 20.60 20.51
C GLN A 34 2.79 20.71 18.99
N GLU A 35 1.54 20.61 18.52
CA GLU A 35 1.21 20.80 17.12
C GLU A 35 1.73 22.16 16.67
N ASP A 36 2.69 22.16 15.75
CA ASP A 36 3.05 23.38 15.00
C ASP A 36 1.80 23.80 14.24
N SER A 37 1.13 24.82 14.78
CA SER A 37 -0.17 25.35 14.38
C SER A 37 -0.14 26.06 13.00
N ARG A 38 0.88 25.77 12.20
CA ARG A 38 1.05 26.25 10.82
C ARG A 38 0.80 25.15 9.79
N CYS A 39 0.61 23.90 10.19
CA CYS A 39 0.18 22.84 9.27
C CYS A 39 -1.32 22.62 9.38
N THR A 40 -2.12 23.57 8.90
CA THR A 40 -3.54 23.36 8.60
C THR A 40 -3.74 22.54 7.31
N ALA A 41 -2.80 21.64 6.98
CA ALA A 41 -3.00 20.67 5.90
C ALA A 41 -4.03 19.60 6.26
N ALA A 42 -4.40 19.46 7.53
CA ALA A 42 -5.48 18.57 7.96
C ALA A 42 -6.86 18.96 7.40
N ALA A 43 -7.02 20.20 6.90
CA ALA A 43 -8.26 20.67 6.25
C ALA A 43 -8.35 20.28 4.76
N MET A 44 -7.27 19.81 4.13
CA MET A 44 -7.29 19.18 2.82
C MET A 44 -7.05 17.70 3.03
N GLY A 45 -8.11 16.88 2.97
CA GLY A 45 -8.01 15.45 3.20
C GLY A 45 -6.82 14.85 2.44
N TYR A 46 -5.96 14.12 3.15
CA TYR A 46 -4.88 13.38 2.49
C TYR A 46 -5.48 12.53 1.36
N PRO A 47 -4.80 12.41 0.20
CA PRO A 47 -5.25 11.55 -0.88
C PRO A 47 -5.60 10.14 -0.38
N ARG A 48 -6.38 9.37 -1.13
CA ARG A 48 -6.54 7.94 -0.78
C ARG A 48 -5.20 7.23 -0.96
N HIS A 49 -4.81 6.42 0.02
CA HIS A 49 -3.58 5.64 0.01
C HIS A 49 -3.89 4.14 0.07
N TYR A 50 -3.05 3.33 -0.55
CA TYR A 50 -3.11 1.88 -0.51
C TYR A 50 -1.70 1.32 -0.38
N VAL A 51 -1.50 0.32 0.50
CA VAL A 51 -0.22 -0.34 0.69
C VAL A 51 -0.22 -1.66 -0.08
N ALA A 52 0.54 -1.73 -1.18
CA ALA A 52 0.71 -2.95 -1.96
C ALA A 52 1.66 -3.93 -1.26
N ALA A 53 1.24 -5.19 -1.13
CA ALA A 53 2.07 -6.23 -0.53
C ALA A 53 3.05 -6.83 -1.55
N TYR A 54 4.25 -7.16 -1.09
CA TYR A 54 5.23 -7.90 -1.90
C TYR A 54 4.82 -9.37 -2.05
N VAL A 55 4.98 -9.92 -3.26
CA VAL A 55 4.83 -11.34 -3.56
C VAL A 55 5.92 -11.80 -4.54
N GLU A 56 6.21 -13.10 -4.54
CA GLU A 56 7.06 -13.69 -5.58
C GLU A 56 6.28 -13.80 -6.88
N SER A 57 6.93 -13.54 -8.03
CA SER A 57 6.24 -13.54 -9.33
C SER A 57 5.61 -14.88 -9.69
N LYS A 58 6.08 -15.99 -9.12
CA LYS A 58 5.51 -17.34 -9.32
C LYS A 58 4.20 -17.56 -8.57
N ASP A 59 3.84 -16.69 -7.63
CA ASP A 59 2.67 -16.84 -6.76
C ASP A 59 1.40 -16.21 -7.37
N VAL A 60 1.51 -15.56 -8.54
CA VAL A 60 0.42 -14.92 -9.27
C VAL A 60 0.49 -15.26 -10.75
N VAL A 61 -0.63 -15.68 -11.33
CA VAL A 61 -0.78 -15.88 -12.77
C VAL A 61 -1.50 -14.67 -13.39
N ILE A 62 -0.99 -14.14 -14.51
CA ILE A 62 -1.61 -13.01 -15.22
C ILE A 62 -2.56 -13.56 -16.29
N ASP A 63 -3.77 -13.94 -15.89
CA ASP A 63 -4.81 -14.51 -16.75
C ASP A 63 -6.15 -13.74 -16.69
N GLY A 64 -6.16 -12.60 -16.00
CA GLY A 64 -7.35 -11.77 -15.79
C GLY A 64 -8.22 -12.23 -14.62
N ARG A 65 -7.81 -13.24 -13.85
CA ARG A 65 -8.49 -13.68 -12.64
C ARG A 65 -7.76 -13.19 -11.39
N ILE A 66 -8.51 -13.08 -10.29
CA ILE A 66 -8.03 -12.57 -8.99
C ILE A 66 -8.31 -13.57 -7.87
N ASP A 67 -8.34 -14.85 -8.21
CA ASP A 67 -8.64 -15.99 -7.33
C ASP A 67 -7.37 -16.68 -6.78
N ASP A 68 -6.18 -16.31 -7.25
CA ASP A 68 -4.92 -16.76 -6.64
C ASP A 68 -4.83 -16.40 -5.15
N SER A 69 -4.18 -17.27 -4.38
CA SER A 69 -4.03 -17.11 -2.92
C SER A 69 -3.29 -15.83 -2.51
N ALA A 70 -2.49 -15.24 -3.40
CA ALA A 70 -1.84 -13.95 -3.17
C ALA A 70 -2.87 -12.80 -3.07
N TRP A 71 -3.86 -12.79 -3.96
CA TRP A 71 -4.91 -11.76 -3.99
C TRP A 71 -5.82 -11.82 -2.77
N SER A 72 -6.05 -12.99 -2.19
CA SER A 72 -6.89 -13.12 -0.99
C SER A 72 -6.26 -12.51 0.27
N LYS A 73 -4.95 -12.27 0.27
CA LYS A 73 -4.18 -11.74 1.41
C LYS A 73 -4.15 -10.21 1.48
N VAL A 74 -4.65 -9.53 0.45
CA VAL A 74 -4.68 -8.06 0.39
C VAL A 74 -6.12 -7.53 0.33
N PRO A 75 -6.41 -6.39 1.00
CA PRO A 75 -7.74 -5.81 1.00
C PRO A 75 -8.09 -5.22 -0.36
N TRP A 76 -9.38 -5.09 -0.64
CA TRP A 76 -9.83 -4.19 -1.70
C TRP A 76 -9.57 -2.73 -1.32
N SER A 77 -9.34 -1.88 -2.31
CA SER A 77 -9.44 -0.43 -2.14
C SER A 77 -10.88 -0.03 -1.77
N ALA A 78 -11.03 1.21 -1.29
CA ALA A 78 -12.34 1.86 -1.36
C ALA A 78 -12.81 1.95 -2.83
N THR A 79 -14.12 2.03 -3.04
CA THR A 79 -14.71 2.25 -4.36
C THR A 79 -14.27 3.62 -4.89
N PHE A 80 -13.93 3.67 -6.19
CA PHE A 80 -13.59 4.90 -6.87
C PHE A 80 -14.82 5.81 -7.02
N VAL A 81 -14.58 7.11 -7.12
CA VAL A 81 -15.62 8.15 -7.25
C VAL A 81 -15.38 8.92 -8.54
N ASP A 82 -16.31 9.81 -8.89
CA ASP A 82 -16.13 10.68 -10.06
C ASP A 82 -14.86 11.52 -9.91
N ILE A 83 -14.12 11.71 -11.01
CA ILE A 83 -12.88 12.49 -11.03
C ILE A 83 -13.10 13.97 -10.69
N GLN A 84 -14.32 14.48 -10.84
CA GLN A 84 -14.71 15.83 -10.45
C GLN A 84 -14.90 15.98 -8.93
N GLY A 85 -14.88 14.87 -8.17
CA GLY A 85 -14.88 14.83 -6.71
C GLY A 85 -16.26 14.56 -6.08
N ASP A 86 -16.26 14.37 -4.76
CA ASP A 86 -17.42 13.94 -3.97
C ASP A 86 -18.55 14.99 -3.85
N SER A 87 -18.29 16.23 -4.26
CA SER A 87 -19.27 17.32 -4.22
C SER A 87 -20.26 17.29 -5.38
N LEU A 88 -19.99 16.48 -6.41
CA LEU A 88 -20.81 16.38 -7.60
C LEU A 88 -21.52 15.02 -7.61
N GLU A 89 -22.83 15.10 -7.47
CA GLU A 89 -23.74 13.97 -7.65
C GLU A 89 -24.20 13.90 -9.11
N PRO A 90 -24.53 12.70 -9.62
CA PRO A 90 -24.60 11.43 -8.90
C PRO A 90 -23.26 10.70 -8.77
N ARG A 91 -23.07 9.96 -7.68
CA ARG A 91 -21.99 8.96 -7.59
C ARG A 91 -22.05 7.95 -8.76
N PRO A 92 -20.89 7.37 -9.14
CA PRO A 92 -20.86 6.31 -10.15
C PRO A 92 -21.85 5.19 -9.82
N ARG A 93 -22.69 4.84 -10.79
CA ARG A 93 -23.71 3.79 -10.66
C ARG A 93 -23.08 2.43 -10.36
N PHE A 94 -21.91 2.17 -10.93
CA PHE A 94 -21.20 0.90 -10.85
C PHE A 94 -19.93 1.05 -10.01
N SER A 95 -19.64 0.02 -9.21
CA SER A 95 -18.49 0.06 -8.31
C SER A 95 -17.21 -0.34 -9.04
N THR A 96 -16.29 0.60 -9.17
CA THR A 96 -14.90 0.32 -9.52
C THR A 96 -14.04 0.25 -8.26
N ARG A 97 -13.21 -0.79 -8.13
CA ARG A 97 -12.24 -0.94 -7.02
C ARG A 97 -11.06 -1.81 -7.45
N VAL A 98 -9.94 -1.70 -6.74
CA VAL A 98 -8.71 -2.43 -7.10
C VAL A 98 -8.12 -3.19 -5.91
N LYS A 99 -7.35 -4.24 -6.21
CA LYS A 99 -6.32 -4.82 -5.36
C LYS A 99 -4.98 -4.57 -6.00
N MET A 100 -3.97 -4.29 -5.18
CA MET A 100 -2.61 -4.08 -5.66
C MET A 100 -1.61 -4.95 -4.89
N LEU A 101 -0.69 -5.53 -5.65
CA LEU A 101 0.47 -6.28 -5.20
C LEU A 101 1.70 -5.75 -5.94
N TRP A 102 2.90 -6.08 -5.48
CA TRP A 102 4.10 -5.85 -6.27
C TRP A 102 5.04 -7.04 -6.17
N THR A 103 5.85 -7.19 -7.21
CA THR A 103 6.94 -8.17 -7.27
C THR A 103 8.24 -7.41 -7.48
N ARG A 104 9.37 -8.12 -7.47
CA ARG A 104 10.67 -7.52 -7.78
C ARG A 104 10.69 -6.71 -9.10
N THR A 105 9.85 -7.03 -10.07
CA THR A 105 9.90 -6.46 -11.43
C THR A 105 8.61 -5.79 -11.90
N HIS A 106 7.49 -5.93 -11.19
CA HIS A 106 6.18 -5.46 -11.65
C HIS A 106 5.32 -4.94 -10.50
N LEU A 107 4.54 -3.90 -10.78
CA LEU A 107 3.32 -3.58 -10.04
C LEU A 107 2.17 -4.39 -10.65
N LEU A 108 1.42 -5.11 -9.81
CA LEU A 108 0.27 -5.92 -10.24
C LEU A 108 -1.02 -5.24 -9.75
N ILE A 109 -1.95 -5.00 -10.66
CA ILE A 109 -3.23 -4.33 -10.39
C ILE A 109 -4.37 -5.24 -10.84
N GLY A 110 -5.15 -5.72 -9.87
CA GLY A 110 -6.38 -6.45 -10.12
C GLY A 110 -7.58 -5.52 -9.94
N ALA A 111 -8.22 -5.11 -11.03
CA ALA A 111 -9.38 -4.22 -11.00
C ALA A 111 -10.68 -5.01 -11.11
N HIS A 112 -11.70 -4.59 -10.36
CA HIS A 112 -13.07 -5.06 -10.49
C HIS A 112 -13.93 -3.87 -10.95
N LEU A 113 -14.52 -4.01 -12.14
CA LEU A 113 -15.38 -3.03 -12.79
C LEU A 113 -16.67 -3.73 -13.20
N GLU A 114 -17.79 -3.04 -13.08
CA GLU A 114 -19.09 -3.50 -13.56
C GLU A 114 -19.51 -2.59 -14.71
N GLU A 115 -19.78 -3.15 -15.88
CA GLU A 115 -20.28 -2.42 -17.05
C GLU A 115 -21.18 -3.37 -17.87
N PRO A 116 -22.49 -3.12 -17.97
CA PRO A 116 -23.39 -3.92 -18.80
C PRO A 116 -23.12 -3.76 -20.31
N ASP A 117 -22.61 -2.60 -20.74
CA ASP A 117 -22.47 -2.23 -22.14
C ASP A 117 -20.98 -2.04 -22.49
N ILE A 118 -20.29 -3.15 -22.74
CA ILE A 118 -18.83 -3.17 -23.01
C ILE A 118 -18.55 -3.19 -24.51
N TRP A 119 -17.64 -2.31 -24.96
CA TRP A 119 -17.06 -2.28 -26.29
C TRP A 119 -15.53 -2.28 -26.25
N ALA A 120 -14.93 -2.93 -27.24
CA ALA A 120 -13.49 -2.98 -27.47
C ALA A 120 -13.23 -3.06 -28.98
N ASN A 121 -13.53 -1.98 -29.69
CA ASN A 121 -13.46 -1.91 -31.15
C ASN A 121 -12.09 -1.48 -31.66
N GLN A 122 -11.26 -0.82 -30.84
CA GLN A 122 -9.90 -0.44 -31.22
C GLN A 122 -9.03 -1.68 -31.45
N THR A 123 -8.44 -1.80 -32.63
CA THR A 123 -7.50 -2.89 -32.98
C THR A 123 -6.04 -2.44 -32.99
N ASP A 124 -5.80 -1.13 -33.17
CA ASP A 124 -4.45 -0.60 -33.33
C ASP A 124 -3.89 -0.12 -31.99
N HIS A 125 -2.59 -0.32 -31.81
CA HIS A 125 -1.89 0.19 -30.64
C HIS A 125 -1.82 1.73 -30.69
N ASN A 126 -2.07 2.40 -29.56
CA ASN A 126 -2.13 3.87 -29.46
C ASN A 126 -3.26 4.53 -30.29
N SER A 127 -4.37 3.85 -30.54
CA SER A 127 -5.60 4.50 -31.03
C SER A 127 -6.15 5.51 -30.02
N VAL A 128 -7.13 6.30 -30.46
CA VAL A 128 -7.85 7.24 -29.58
C VAL A 128 -8.77 6.43 -28.64
N ILE A 129 -8.36 6.28 -27.37
CA ILE A 129 -8.92 5.25 -26.49
C ILE A 129 -10.29 5.59 -25.90
N PHE A 130 -10.61 6.88 -25.73
CA PHE A 130 -11.85 7.34 -25.07
C PHE A 130 -13.16 6.99 -25.81
N LYS A 131 -13.07 6.32 -26.96
CA LYS A 131 -14.22 5.89 -27.76
C LYS A 131 -14.75 4.51 -27.37
N ASP A 132 -13.95 3.70 -26.70
CA ASP A 132 -14.32 2.39 -26.17
C ASP A 132 -14.17 2.40 -24.64
N ASN A 133 -14.60 1.33 -23.97
CA ASN A 133 -14.38 1.21 -22.54
C ASN A 133 -12.89 0.94 -22.27
N ASP A 134 -12.32 1.71 -21.36
CA ASP A 134 -10.92 1.61 -20.95
C ASP A 134 -10.76 1.67 -19.42
N PHE A 135 -9.59 1.24 -18.96
CA PHE A 135 -9.16 1.38 -17.58
C PHE A 135 -7.72 1.90 -17.59
N GLU A 136 -7.56 3.17 -17.20
CA GLU A 136 -6.27 3.85 -17.25
C GLU A 136 -5.56 3.79 -15.90
N VAL A 137 -4.24 3.57 -15.95
CA VAL A 137 -3.36 3.61 -14.78
C VAL A 137 -2.25 4.63 -15.05
N PHE A 138 -2.20 5.66 -14.21
CA PHE A 138 -1.15 6.67 -14.24
C PHE A 138 -0.17 6.42 -13.10
N VAL A 139 1.12 6.30 -13.41
CA VAL A 139 2.18 6.01 -12.44
C VAL A 139 3.31 7.04 -12.60
N ASP A 140 3.70 7.67 -11.50
CA ASP A 140 4.97 8.39 -11.37
C ASP A 140 5.90 7.54 -10.50
N PRO A 141 6.89 6.82 -11.09
CA PRO A 141 7.80 5.98 -10.32
C PRO A 141 8.85 6.77 -9.54
N GLY A 142 8.86 8.11 -9.63
CA GLY A 142 9.96 8.94 -9.16
C GLY A 142 11.17 8.89 -10.09
N LYS A 143 12.15 9.75 -9.81
CA LYS A 143 13.45 9.79 -10.49
C LYS A 143 14.50 9.00 -9.72
#